data_AF-A0A378AKZ6-F1
#
_entry.id   AF-A0A378AKZ6-F1
#
_cell.length_a   1.000
_cell.length_b   1.000
_cell.length_c   1.000
_cell.angle_alpha   90.00
_cell.angle_beta   90.00
_cell.angle_gamma   90.00
#
_symmetry.space_group_name_H-M   'P 1'
#
loop_
_entity.id
_entity.type
_entity.pdbx_description
1 polymer ?
#
loop_
_entity_poly.entity_id
_entity_poly.type
_entity_poly.pdbx_seq_one_letter_code
_entity_poly.pdbx_strand_id
1 'polypeptide(L)' 'MPTLKKAGVRYRNPYQTRHTFATKHISQGVNLFWLAGQMGHKGPEMIFRNYGKYLAEYDGKTAIKRVR' A
#
# COMPACT_ATOMS: atom_id res chain seq x y z
N MET A 1 -10.72 15.35 -14.69
CA MET A 1 -9.31 15.08 -15.05
C MET A 1 -9.20 14.76 -16.54
N PRO A 2 -8.57 15.63 -17.35
CA PRO A 2 -8.47 15.46 -18.81
C PRO A 2 -7.88 14.10 -19.22
N THR A 3 -6.88 13.62 -18.49
CA THR A 3 -6.22 12.32 -18.73
C THR A 3 -7.17 11.14 -18.57
N LEU A 4 -8.00 11.12 -17.50
CA LEU A 4 -8.96 10.04 -17.28
C LEU A 4 -10.08 10.02 -18.32
N LYS A 5 -10.54 11.20 -18.75
CA LYS A 5 -11.55 11.34 -19.80
C LYS A 5 -11.03 10.81 -21.14
N LYS A 6 -9.78 11.14 -21.50
CA LYS A 6 -9.12 10.61 -22.70
C LYS A 6 -8.94 9.09 -22.66
N ALA A 7 -8.64 8.54 -21.48
CA ALA A 7 -8.48 7.10 -21.29
C ALA A 7 -9.81 6.31 -21.19
N GLY A 8 -10.98 6.98 -21.22
CA GLY A 8 -12.28 6.34 -21.06
C GLY A 8 -12.52 5.76 -19.65
N VAL A 9 -11.75 6.18 -18.65
CA VAL A 9 -11.84 5.65 -17.28
C VAL A 9 -12.69 6.56 -16.41
N ARG A 10 -13.60 5.96 -15.62
CA ARG A 10 -14.40 6.69 -14.62
C ARG A 10 -13.50 7.38 -13.62
N TYR A 11 -13.81 8.63 -13.28
CA TYR A 11 -13.14 9.32 -12.18
C TYR A 11 -13.25 8.52 -10.87
N ARG A 12 -12.12 8.38 -10.18
CA ARG A 12 -12.05 7.88 -8.80
C ARG A 12 -11.32 8.91 -7.96
N ASN A 13 -11.73 9.04 -6.71
CA ASN A 13 -11.03 9.89 -5.75
C ASN A 13 -9.57 9.40 -5.60
N PRO A 14 -8.54 10.28 -5.64
CA PRO A 14 -7.13 9.92 -5.44
C PRO A 14 -6.84 9.06 -4.21
N TYR A 15 -7.65 9.17 -3.15
CA TYR A 15 -7.55 8.29 -1.97
C TYR A 15 -7.69 6.79 -2.33
N GLN A 16 -8.52 6.42 -3.30
CA GLN A 16 -8.63 5.03 -3.74
C GLN A 16 -7.32 4.52 -4.35
N THR A 17 -6.64 5.34 -5.15
CA THR A 17 -5.34 4.98 -5.73
C THR A 17 -4.29 4.78 -4.63
N ARG A 18 -4.30 5.61 -3.59
CA ARG A 18 -3.45 5.44 -2.39
C ARG A 18 -3.73 4.09 -1.70
N HIS A 19 -4.98 3.66 -1.65
CA HIS A 19 -5.31 2.35 -1.08
C HIS A 19 -4.84 1.19 -1.96
N THR A 20 -5.03 1.27 -3.28
CA THR A 20 -4.52 0.28 -4.23
C THR A 20 -2.99 0.15 -4.15
N PHE A 21 -2.29 1.27 -4.02
CA PHE A 21 -0.84 1.30 -3.85
C PHE A 21 -0.41 0.51 -2.60
N ALA A 22 -1.05 0.75 -1.45
CA ALA A 22 -0.74 0.02 -0.22
C ALA A 22 -0.98 -1.49 -0.36
N THR A 23 -2.18 -1.91 -0.78
CA THR A 23 -2.52 -3.34 -0.90
C THR A 23 -1.61 -4.07 -1.89
N LYS A 24 -1.25 -3.44 -3.01
CA LYS A 24 -0.33 -4.04 -4.00
C LYS A 24 1.06 -4.28 -3.41
N HIS A 25 1.60 -3.33 -2.65
CA HIS A 25 2.92 -3.48 -2.07
C HIS A 25 2.94 -4.45 -0.89
N ILE A 26 1.87 -4.46 -0.08
CA ILE A 26 1.69 -5.45 0.98
C ILE A 26 1.68 -6.87 0.39
N SER A 27 0.96 -7.11 -0.72
CA SER A 27 0.91 -8.44 -1.34
C SER A 27 2.24 -8.91 -1.95
N GLN A 28 3.11 -7.96 -2.28
CA GLN A 28 4.49 -8.21 -2.71
C GLN A 28 5.45 -8.44 -1.54
N GLY A 29 5.01 -8.24 -0.29
CA GLY A 29 5.84 -8.41 0.89
C GLY A 29 6.88 -7.31 1.10
N VAL A 30 6.59 -6.08 0.68
CA VAL A 30 7.54 -4.99 0.96
C VAL A 30 7.63 -4.71 2.45
N ASN A 31 8.76 -4.16 2.89
CA ASN A 31 8.91 -3.67 4.25
C ASN A 31 7.85 -2.60 4.58
N LEU A 32 7.07 -2.79 5.66
CA LEU A 32 5.97 -1.89 6.02
C LEU A 32 6.42 -0.52 6.51
N PHE A 33 7.62 -0.40 7.10
CA PHE A 33 8.19 0.91 7.45
C PHE A 33 8.57 1.70 6.20
N TRP A 34 9.14 1.03 5.20
CA TRP A 34 9.40 1.65 3.91
C TRP A 34 8.10 2.10 3.24
N LEU A 35 7.07 1.24 3.22
CA LEU A 35 5.76 1.57 2.67
C LEU A 35 5.10 2.74 3.41
N ALA A 36 5.21 2.78 4.74
CA ALA A 36 4.74 3.89 5.56
C ALA A 36 5.40 5.21 5.15
N GLY A 37 6.73 5.20 4.93
CA GLY A 37 7.47 6.34 4.40
C GLY A 37 6.97 6.79 3.02
N GLN A 38 6.74 5.86 2.08
CA GLN A 38 6.18 6.18 0.76
C GLN A 38 4.78 6.80 0.83
N MET A 39 3.99 6.42 1.83
CA MET A 39 2.65 6.98 2.05
C MET A 39 2.69 8.28 2.87
N GLY A 40 3.84 8.71 3.39
CA GLY A 40 3.96 9.88 4.26
C GLY A 40 3.35 9.67 5.65
N HIS A 41 3.30 8.42 6.12
CA HIS A 41 2.97 8.11 7.51
C HIS A 41 4.23 8.21 8.39
N LYS A 42 4.06 8.54 9.67
CA LYS A 42 5.15 8.55 10.65
C LYS A 42 5.66 7.14 11.00
N GLY A 43 4.82 6.13 10.79
CA GLY A 43 5.11 4.73 11.08
C GLY A 43 4.04 3.79 10.50
N PRO A 44 4.18 2.48 10.70
CA PRO A 44 3.31 1.46 10.12
C PRO A 44 1.95 1.32 10.82
N GLU A 45 1.70 2.05 11.91
CA GLU A 45 0.48 1.94 12.73
C GLU A 45 -0.78 2.17 11.88
N MET A 46 -0.74 3.16 10.99
CA MET A 46 -1.84 3.43 10.06
C MET A 46 -2.06 2.31 9.04
N ILE A 47 -1.00 1.58 8.69
CA ILE A 47 -1.09 0.43 7.79
C ILE A 47 -1.70 -0.75 8.54
N PHE A 48 -1.23 -1.04 9.76
CA PHE A 48 -1.82 -2.08 10.61
C PHE A 48 -3.30 -1.84 10.87
N ARG A 49 -3.70 -0.59 11.18
CA ARG A 49 -5.10 -0.24 11.44
C ARG A 49 -6.00 -0.49 10.23
N ASN A 50 -5.54 -0.13 9.03
CA ASN A 50 -6.39 -0.15 7.83
C ASN A 50 -6.27 -1.46 7.02
N TYR A 51 -5.15 -2.18 7.15
CA TYR A 51 -4.83 -3.36 6.35
C TYR A 51 -4.43 -4.59 7.17
N GLY A 52 -4.50 -4.52 8.51
CA GLY A 52 -4.13 -5.61 9.42
C GLY A 52 -4.75 -6.95 9.06
N LYS A 53 -6.02 -6.96 8.63
CA LYS A 53 -6.72 -8.17 8.18
C LYS A 53 -6.02 -8.85 6.99
N TYR A 54 -5.50 -8.07 6.04
CA TYR A 54 -4.83 -8.59 4.87
C TYR A 54 -3.37 -8.96 5.15
N LEU A 55 -2.73 -8.33 6.14
CA LEU A 55 -1.35 -8.65 6.49
C LEU A 55 -1.16 -10.11 6.91
N ALA A 56 -2.13 -10.70 7.59
CA ALA A 56 -2.13 -12.13 7.93
C ALA A 56 -2.09 -13.04 6.70
N GLU A 57 -2.71 -12.61 5.58
CA GLU A 57 -2.68 -13.36 4.31
C GLU A 57 -1.31 -13.27 3.62
N TYR A 58 -0.44 -12.34 4.04
CA TYR A 58 0.88 -12.05 3.44
C TYR A 58 2.05 -12.23 4.42
N ASP A 59 1.81 -12.86 5.58
CA ASP A 59 2.74 -12.98 6.71
C ASP A 59 4.08 -13.70 6.37
N GLY A 60 4.15 -14.42 5.24
CA GLY A 60 5.38 -15.05 4.76
C GLY A 60 6.29 -14.19 3.86
N LYS A 61 5.84 -13.01 3.39
CA LYS A 61 6.59 -12.21 2.40
C LYS A 61 7.08 -10.87 2.93
N THR A 62 6.45 -10.34 3.97
CA THR A 62 6.62 -8.97 4.45
C THR A 62 7.73 -8.83 5.51
N ALA A 63 8.38 -9.94 5.87
CA ALA A 63 9.42 -9.96 6.88
C ALA A 63 10.68 -9.21 6.42
N ILE A 64 11.28 -8.47 7.36
CA ILE A 64 12.58 -7.84 7.18
C ILE A 64 13.60 -8.95 6.86
N LYS A 65 14.09 -9.03 5.62
CA LYS A 65 15.29 -9.81 5.32
C LYS A 65 16.41 -9.20 6.18
N ARG A 66 16.86 -9.92 7.21
CA ARG A 66 18.10 -9.60 7.90
C ARG A 66 19.20 -9.62 6.85
N VAL A 67 19.67 -8.44 6.47
CA VAL A 67 20.91 -8.29 5.71
C VAL A 67 22.00 -8.83 6.62
N ARG A 68 22.69 -9.89 6.15
CA ARG A 68 23.95 -10.35 6.74
C ARG A 68 25.02 -9.29 6.49
#